data_AF-A0A4C1ZI20-F1
#
_entry.id   AF-A0A4C1ZI20-F1
#
_cell.length_a   1.000
_cell.length_b   1.000
_cell.length_c   1.000
_cell.angle_alpha   90.00
_cell.angle_beta   90.00
_cell.angle_gamma   90.00
#
_symmetry.space_group_name_H-M   'P 1'
#
loop_
_entity.id
_entity.type
_entity.pdbx_description
1 polymer ?
#
loop_
_entity_poly.entity_id
_entity_poly.type
_entity_poly.pdbx_seq_one_letter_code
_entity_poly.pdbx_strand_id
1 'polypeptide(L)'
;MTSLGSDLQYRESTDGGWAGSLGAALGALAAAGTLQAAILPRTTILLLLFVTAFAWSAAVLALTLAARLRLIPCDVSRPFALRNAITTFTIVLGYAVGQVNVVTCREVNVCRNLTENITSMAEIRATSGDVSAALWSSDDHRACPIPIYITLGCCLSMLTVAVFLRLPILVKGVLLAVMTAGYVAVILTYHKDLFDCYDLMTEPSPVGSAYLACAWTVALGLAVLLHARQTEWTARLDFLWQAQARDEKRDMDALQASNRRILFNLLPAHVATHFLDNQFRTNMVINTFFY
;
A
#
# COMPACT_ATOMS: atom_id res chain seq x y z
N MET A 1 -29.82 23.18 -8.28
CA MET A 1 -29.14 22.78 -9.52
C MET A 1 -27.62 23.04 -9.52
N THR A 2 -27.09 23.89 -8.63
CA THR A 2 -25.66 24.19 -8.53
C THR A 2 -24.82 23.13 -7.82
N SER A 3 -25.37 22.35 -6.87
CA SER A 3 -24.59 21.32 -6.15
C SER A 3 -24.31 20.05 -6.99
N LEU A 4 -25.22 19.68 -7.89
CA LEU A 4 -25.03 18.52 -8.78
C LEU A 4 -23.93 18.73 -9.82
N GLY A 5 -23.72 19.98 -10.25
CA GLY A 5 -22.68 20.33 -11.22
C GLY A 5 -21.27 20.26 -10.63
N SER A 6 -21.12 20.67 -9.37
CA SER A 6 -19.86 20.54 -8.61
C SER A 6 -19.48 19.07 -8.34
N ASP A 7 -20.45 18.20 -8.06
CA ASP A 7 -20.21 16.77 -7.86
C ASP A 7 -19.80 16.04 -9.16
N LEU A 8 -20.33 16.49 -10.32
CA LEU A 8 -19.97 15.96 -11.64
C LEU A 8 -18.56 16.40 -12.07
N GLN A 9 -18.18 17.67 -11.87
CA GLN A 9 -16.82 18.16 -12.16
C GLN A 9 -15.76 17.56 -11.22
N TYR A 10 -16.12 17.28 -9.96
CA TYR A 10 -15.23 16.55 -9.05
C TYR A 10 -14.97 15.11 -9.54
N ARG A 11 -16.00 14.43 -10.08
CA ARG A 11 -15.84 13.08 -10.65
C ARG A 11 -14.94 13.07 -11.88
N GLU A 12 -15.05 14.05 -12.76
CA GLU A 12 -14.30 14.10 -14.03
C GLU A 12 -12.80 14.44 -13.84
N SER A 13 -12.46 15.29 -12.87
CA SER A 13 -11.06 15.57 -12.50
C SER A 13 -10.36 14.40 -11.78
N THR A 14 -11.13 13.55 -11.09
CA THR A 14 -10.60 12.38 -10.35
C THR A 14 -10.14 11.26 -11.30
N ASP A 15 -10.72 11.21 -12.50
CA ASP A 15 -10.49 10.12 -13.45
C ASP A 15 -9.07 10.13 -14.03
N GLY A 16 -8.41 11.28 -14.17
CA GLY A 16 -7.03 11.36 -14.71
C GLY A 16 -5.95 10.81 -13.76
N GLY A 17 -6.01 11.18 -12.48
CA GLY A 17 -5.04 10.73 -11.48
C GLY A 17 -5.22 9.27 -11.03
N TRP A 18 -6.41 8.69 -11.26
CA TRP A 18 -6.73 7.37 -10.74
C TRP A 18 -5.88 6.25 -11.33
N ALA A 19 -5.83 6.09 -12.66
CA ALA A 19 -5.02 5.04 -13.25
C ALA A 19 -3.52 5.27 -13.08
N GLY A 20 -3.05 6.52 -12.97
CA GLY A 20 -1.65 6.81 -12.62
C GLY A 20 -1.30 6.30 -11.22
N SER A 21 -2.15 6.60 -10.24
CA SER A 21 -1.99 6.08 -8.87
C SER A 21 -2.18 4.57 -8.78
N LEU A 22 -3.04 3.98 -9.62
CA LEU A 22 -3.26 2.55 -9.69
C LEU A 22 -2.06 1.83 -10.32
N GLY A 23 -1.50 2.38 -11.40
CA GLY A 23 -0.29 1.88 -12.04
C GLY A 23 0.91 1.91 -11.09
N ALA A 24 1.09 3.01 -10.35
CA ALA A 24 2.11 3.09 -9.30
C ALA A 24 1.88 2.04 -8.19
N ALA A 25 0.63 1.85 -7.76
CA ALA A 25 0.30 0.84 -6.76
C ALA A 25 0.56 -0.59 -7.24
N LEU A 26 0.25 -0.88 -8.51
CA LEU A 26 0.50 -2.17 -9.14
C LEU A 26 1.99 -2.42 -9.38
N GLY A 27 2.77 -1.38 -9.72
CA GLY A 27 4.22 -1.46 -9.81
C GLY A 27 4.87 -1.76 -8.46
N ALA A 28 4.40 -1.11 -7.39
CA ALA A 28 4.86 -1.38 -6.04
C ALA A 28 4.46 -2.79 -5.54
N LEU A 29 3.30 -3.31 -5.97
CA LEU A 29 2.95 -4.72 -5.74
C LEU A 29 3.86 -5.70 -6.46
N ALA A 30 4.17 -5.44 -7.73
CA ALA A 30 5.10 -6.27 -8.49
C ALA A 30 6.49 -6.28 -7.83
N ALA A 31 6.97 -5.12 -7.39
CA ALA A 31 8.22 -4.98 -6.64
C ALA A 31 8.18 -5.69 -5.28
N ALA A 32 7.06 -5.63 -4.55
CA ALA A 32 6.90 -6.36 -3.30
C ALA A 32 6.93 -7.88 -3.54
N GLY A 33 6.29 -8.35 -4.62
CA GLY A 33 6.31 -9.76 -4.99
C GLY A 33 7.70 -10.23 -5.45
N THR A 34 8.46 -9.43 -6.21
CA THR A 34 9.83 -9.78 -6.58
C THR A 34 10.73 -9.81 -5.35
N LEU A 35 10.54 -8.88 -4.41
CA LEU A 35 11.25 -8.85 -3.14
C LEU A 35 10.91 -10.09 -2.28
N GLN A 36 9.64 -10.51 -2.25
CA GLN A 36 9.24 -11.78 -1.63
C GLN A 36 9.93 -12.98 -2.29
N ALA A 37 10.01 -13.01 -3.63
CA ALA A 37 10.69 -14.09 -4.35
C ALA A 37 12.22 -14.11 -4.15
N ALA A 38 12.82 -12.96 -3.85
CA ALA A 38 14.26 -12.83 -3.60
C ALA A 38 14.64 -13.18 -2.15
N ILE A 39 13.80 -12.82 -1.19
CA ILE A 39 14.06 -12.99 0.25
C ILE A 39 13.70 -14.39 0.74
N LEU A 40 12.65 -15.00 0.21
CA LEU A 40 12.14 -16.28 0.71
C LEU A 40 12.70 -17.48 -0.07
N PRO A 41 12.78 -18.68 0.55
CA PRO A 41 13.32 -19.87 -0.08
C PRO A 41 12.57 -20.20 -1.38
N ARG A 42 13.34 -20.54 -2.42
CA ARG A 42 12.84 -20.74 -3.79
C ARG A 42 12.07 -22.05 -3.88
N THR A 43 10.79 -22.02 -3.55
CA THR A 43 9.89 -23.15 -3.79
C THR A 43 9.26 -23.06 -5.18
N THR A 44 9.03 -24.20 -5.83
CA THR A 44 8.28 -24.27 -7.09
C THR A 44 6.85 -23.77 -6.94
N ILE A 45 6.26 -23.96 -5.75
CA ILE A 45 4.94 -23.42 -5.38
C ILE A 45 4.97 -21.89 -5.38
N LEU A 46 6.00 -21.27 -4.79
CA LEU A 46 6.18 -19.82 -4.82
C LEU A 46 6.30 -19.29 -6.24
N LEU A 47 7.03 -19.97 -7.13
CA LEU A 47 7.15 -19.55 -8.52
C LEU A 47 5.80 -19.58 -9.25
N LEU A 48 5.00 -20.63 -9.08
CA LEU A 48 3.66 -20.72 -9.67
C LEU A 48 2.72 -19.64 -9.12
N LEU A 49 2.72 -19.42 -7.81
CA LEU A 49 1.90 -18.39 -7.17
C LEU A 49 2.33 -16.98 -7.59
N PHE A 50 3.62 -16.74 -7.75
CA PHE A 50 4.13 -15.47 -8.24
C PHE A 50 3.74 -15.22 -9.70
N VAL A 51 3.87 -16.23 -10.57
CA VAL A 51 3.45 -16.13 -11.99
C VAL A 51 1.96 -15.85 -12.11
N THR A 52 1.11 -16.54 -11.33
CA THR A 52 -0.34 -16.31 -11.35
C THR A 52 -0.71 -14.92 -10.82
N ALA A 53 -0.09 -14.45 -9.73
CA ALA A 53 -0.31 -13.12 -9.18
C ALA A 53 0.18 -12.00 -10.12
N PHE A 54 1.31 -12.22 -10.79
CA PHE A 54 1.85 -11.31 -11.79
C PHE A 54 0.96 -11.26 -13.03
N ALA A 55 0.53 -12.42 -13.55
CA ALA A 55 -0.37 -12.50 -14.69
C ALA A 55 -1.71 -11.81 -14.41
N TRP A 56 -2.28 -12.01 -13.21
CA TRP A 56 -3.48 -11.29 -12.77
C TRP A 56 -3.24 -9.77 -12.74
N SER A 57 -2.14 -9.33 -12.12
CA SER A 57 -1.82 -7.90 -12.00
C SER A 57 -1.58 -7.25 -13.38
N ALA A 58 -0.91 -7.96 -14.29
CA ALA A 58 -0.70 -7.55 -15.67
C ALA A 58 -2.01 -7.47 -16.46
N ALA A 59 -2.93 -8.42 -16.27
CA ALA A 59 -4.26 -8.39 -16.88
C ALA A 59 -5.07 -7.17 -16.41
N VAL A 60 -5.06 -6.87 -15.10
CA VAL A 60 -5.71 -5.67 -14.55
C VAL A 60 -5.11 -4.39 -15.14
N LEU A 61 -3.77 -4.30 -15.24
CA LEU A 61 -3.10 -3.18 -15.89
C LEU A 61 -3.52 -3.02 -17.35
N ALA A 62 -3.48 -4.11 -18.13
CA ALA A 62 -3.84 -4.10 -19.54
C ALA A 62 -5.30 -3.65 -19.75
N LEU A 63 -6.24 -4.13 -18.92
CA LEU A 63 -7.64 -3.71 -18.97
C LEU A 63 -7.83 -2.22 -18.66
N THR A 64 -7.12 -1.70 -17.66
CA THR A 64 -7.19 -0.27 -17.32
C THR A 64 -6.55 0.63 -18.38
N LEU A 65 -5.47 0.18 -19.01
CA LEU A 65 -4.82 0.88 -20.11
C LEU A 65 -5.70 0.85 -21.38
N ALA A 66 -6.34 -0.27 -21.68
CA ALA A 66 -7.25 -0.40 -22.80
C ALA A 66 -8.48 0.51 -22.67
N ALA A 67 -9.04 0.63 -21.45
CA ALA A 67 -10.11 1.57 -21.16
C ALA A 67 -9.67 3.04 -21.35
N ARG A 68 -8.45 3.39 -20.89
CA ARG A 68 -7.84 4.72 -21.08
C ARG A 68 -7.64 5.10 -22.54
N LEU A 69 -7.16 4.15 -23.35
CA LEU A 69 -6.93 4.32 -24.78
C LEU A 69 -8.22 4.26 -25.61
N ARG A 70 -9.39 4.13 -24.97
CA ARG A 70 -10.71 3.98 -25.61
C ARG A 70 -10.78 2.81 -26.60
N LEU A 71 -9.96 1.77 -26.39
CA LEU A 71 -9.93 0.57 -27.23
C LEU A 71 -11.16 -0.33 -26.98
N ILE A 72 -11.85 -0.16 -25.85
CA ILE A 72 -12.99 -0.97 -25.43
C ILE A 72 -14.12 -0.04 -24.94
N PRO A 73 -15.39 -0.26 -25.32
CA PRO A 73 -16.53 0.56 -24.87
C PRO A 73 -16.90 0.35 -23.39
N CYS A 74 -16.45 -0.75 -22.79
CA CYS A 74 -16.65 -1.06 -21.38
C CYS A 74 -15.48 -0.52 -20.53
N ASP A 75 -15.73 0.58 -19.83
CA ASP A 75 -14.83 1.03 -18.76
C ASP A 75 -15.16 0.25 -17.47
N VAL A 76 -14.49 -0.89 -17.32
CA VAL A 76 -14.59 -1.79 -16.13
C VAL A 76 -14.28 -1.03 -14.84
N SER A 77 -13.57 0.09 -14.91
CA SER A 77 -13.14 0.85 -13.73
C SER A 77 -14.12 1.94 -13.27
N ARG A 78 -15.15 2.21 -14.08
CA ARG A 78 -16.16 3.24 -13.83
C ARG A 78 -17.02 2.99 -12.57
N PRO A 79 -17.51 1.76 -12.31
CA PRO A 79 -18.26 1.48 -11.09
C PRO A 79 -17.34 1.41 -9.86
N PHE A 80 -17.60 2.27 -8.88
CA PHE A 80 -16.84 2.35 -7.62
C PHE A 80 -16.73 0.99 -6.90
N ALA A 81 -17.81 0.23 -6.89
CA ALA A 81 -17.85 -1.09 -6.26
C ALA A 81 -16.89 -2.09 -6.94
N LEU A 82 -16.87 -2.13 -8.28
CA LEU A 82 -16.04 -3.08 -9.01
C LEU A 82 -14.55 -2.72 -8.91
N ARG A 83 -14.22 -1.43 -9.00
CA ARG A 83 -12.87 -0.94 -8.78
C ARG A 83 -12.33 -1.36 -7.41
N ASN A 84 -13.12 -1.16 -6.36
CA ASN A 84 -12.73 -1.56 -5.01
C ASN A 84 -12.60 -3.09 -4.89
N ALA A 85 -13.51 -3.85 -5.52
CA ALA A 85 -13.46 -5.30 -5.54
C ALA A 85 -12.18 -5.82 -6.22
N ILE A 86 -11.80 -5.27 -7.38
CA ILE A 86 -10.56 -5.64 -8.09
C ILE A 86 -9.34 -5.33 -7.21
N THR A 87 -9.27 -4.13 -6.61
CA THR A 87 -8.13 -3.78 -5.75
C THR A 87 -8.06 -4.65 -4.50
N THR A 88 -9.19 -4.95 -3.86
CA THR A 88 -9.26 -5.83 -2.70
C THR A 88 -8.83 -7.25 -3.07
N PHE A 89 -9.30 -7.77 -4.21
CA PHE A 89 -8.90 -9.09 -4.68
C PHE A 89 -7.40 -9.17 -4.96
N THR A 90 -6.81 -8.16 -5.61
CA THR A 90 -5.36 -8.11 -5.86
C THR A 90 -4.54 -8.10 -4.56
N ILE A 91 -4.99 -7.38 -3.52
CA ILE A 91 -4.34 -7.41 -2.20
C ILE A 91 -4.43 -8.80 -1.57
N VAL A 92 -5.63 -9.41 -1.59
CA VAL A 92 -5.86 -10.73 -1.02
C VAL A 92 -5.00 -11.78 -1.73
N LEU A 93 -4.85 -11.68 -3.04
CA LEU A 93 -3.98 -12.56 -3.82
C LEU A 93 -2.51 -12.42 -3.41
N GLY A 94 -2.01 -11.19 -3.27
CA GLY A 94 -0.63 -10.95 -2.80
C GLY A 94 -0.40 -11.47 -1.37
N TYR A 95 -1.36 -11.26 -0.47
CA TYR A 95 -1.34 -11.84 0.88
C TYR A 95 -1.32 -13.37 0.85
N ALA A 96 -2.19 -13.99 0.03
CA ALA A 96 -2.26 -15.45 -0.07
C ALA A 96 -0.92 -16.03 -0.56
N VAL A 97 -0.26 -15.40 -1.54
CA VAL A 97 1.08 -15.79 -2.00
C VAL A 97 2.07 -15.76 -0.83
N GLY A 98 2.13 -14.65 -0.09
CA GLY A 98 3.02 -14.49 1.06
C GLY A 98 2.73 -15.48 2.18
N GLN A 99 1.45 -15.72 2.50
CA GLN A 99 1.04 -16.65 3.53
C GLN A 99 1.30 -18.10 3.18
N VAL A 100 0.90 -18.54 1.98
CA VAL A 100 1.15 -19.92 1.54
C VAL A 100 2.65 -20.19 1.59
N ASN A 101 3.48 -19.22 1.18
CA ASN A 101 4.92 -19.36 1.26
C ASN A 101 5.41 -19.58 2.70
N VAL A 102 4.97 -18.75 3.65
CA VAL A 102 5.30 -18.89 5.07
C VAL A 102 4.75 -20.20 5.66
N VAL A 103 3.60 -20.71 5.21
CA VAL A 103 3.05 -22.00 5.68
C VAL A 103 3.82 -23.19 5.08
N THR A 104 4.23 -23.10 3.81
CA THR A 104 4.96 -24.18 3.12
C THR A 104 6.42 -24.31 3.52
N CYS A 105 6.96 -23.25 4.12
CA CYS A 105 8.23 -23.23 4.80
C CYS A 105 8.25 -24.30 5.90
N ARG A 106 9.21 -25.22 5.86
CA ARG A 106 9.34 -26.32 6.82
C ARG A 106 10.48 -26.04 7.78
N GLU A 107 10.26 -26.35 9.05
CA GLU A 107 11.33 -26.45 10.03
C GLU A 107 12.32 -27.55 9.65
N VAL A 108 13.61 -27.29 9.90
CA VAL A 108 14.65 -28.28 9.65
C VAL A 108 14.59 -29.36 10.74
N ASN A 109 14.55 -30.64 10.36
CA ASN A 109 14.38 -31.81 11.25
C ASN A 109 15.40 -31.90 12.41
N VAL A 110 16.45 -31.08 12.37
CA VAL A 110 17.50 -31.01 13.39
C VAL A 110 16.92 -30.59 14.75
N CYS A 111 16.02 -29.61 14.80
CA CYS A 111 15.38 -29.18 16.06
C CYS A 111 14.50 -30.29 16.67
N ARG A 112 13.68 -30.93 15.84
CA ARG A 112 12.78 -32.02 16.26
C ARG A 112 13.55 -33.22 16.85
N ASN A 113 14.64 -33.64 16.20
CA ASN A 113 15.48 -34.73 16.70
C ASN A 113 16.26 -34.34 17.97
N LEU A 114 16.65 -33.07 18.12
CA LEU A 114 17.35 -32.59 19.32
C LEU A 114 16.45 -32.65 20.56
N THR A 115 15.19 -32.23 20.42
CA THR A 115 14.19 -32.28 21.50
C THR A 115 13.82 -33.72 21.86
N GLU A 116 13.82 -34.64 20.90
CA GLU A 116 13.51 -36.06 21.13
C GLU A 116 14.70 -36.83 21.75
N ASN A 117 15.95 -36.46 21.44
CA ASN A 117 17.13 -37.28 21.75
C ASN A 117 18.06 -36.69 22.85
N ILE A 118 17.97 -35.39 23.16
CA ILE A 118 18.84 -34.71 24.13
C ILE A 118 17.99 -34.09 25.24
N THR A 119 18.30 -34.43 26.50
CA THR A 119 17.50 -34.01 27.67
C THR A 119 18.05 -32.79 28.41
N SER A 120 19.29 -32.37 28.13
CA SER A 120 19.95 -31.28 28.88
C SER A 120 20.17 -30.01 28.04
N MET A 121 19.73 -28.85 28.56
CA MET A 121 19.93 -27.54 27.92
C MET A 121 21.41 -27.17 27.71
N ALA A 122 22.33 -27.75 28.47
CA ALA A 122 23.78 -27.49 28.34
C ALA A 122 24.38 -28.13 27.08
N GLU A 123 23.89 -29.33 26.72
CA GLU A 123 24.37 -30.11 25.57
C GLU A 123 23.82 -29.57 24.25
N ILE A 124 22.59 -29.05 24.27
CA ILE A 124 21.98 -28.30 23.16
C ILE A 124 22.80 -27.04 22.84
N ARG A 125 23.23 -26.30 23.86
CA ARG A 125 24.07 -25.10 23.65
C ARG A 125 25.47 -25.44 23.14
N ALA A 126 26.05 -26.54 23.59
CA ALA A 126 27.35 -27.01 23.12
C ALA A 126 27.34 -27.45 21.65
N THR A 127 26.20 -27.96 21.15
CA THR A 127 26.01 -28.41 19.77
C THR A 127 25.45 -27.34 18.83
N SER A 128 25.07 -26.17 19.35
CA SER A 128 24.48 -25.06 18.58
C SER A 128 25.30 -24.61 17.35
N GLY A 129 26.63 -24.65 17.45
CA GLY A 129 27.54 -24.32 16.34
C GLY A 129 27.41 -25.30 15.15
N ASP A 130 27.44 -26.60 15.42
CA ASP A 130 27.29 -27.64 14.40
C ASP A 130 25.86 -27.71 13.85
N VAL A 131 24.86 -27.46 14.71
CA VAL A 131 23.45 -27.35 14.33
C VAL A 131 23.24 -26.19 13.36
N SER A 132 23.82 -25.02 13.65
CA SER A 132 23.75 -23.88 12.74
C SER A 132 24.31 -24.27 11.37
N ALA A 133 25.51 -24.86 11.29
CA ALA A 133 26.12 -25.30 10.04
C ALA A 133 25.24 -26.32 9.26
N ALA A 134 24.55 -27.23 9.96
CA ALA A 134 23.61 -28.17 9.37
C ALA A 134 22.32 -27.51 8.84
N LEU A 135 21.88 -26.42 9.47
CA LEU A 135 20.74 -25.60 9.01
C LEU A 135 21.05 -24.85 7.71
N TRP A 136 22.30 -24.41 7.50
CA TRP A 136 22.74 -23.73 6.27
C TRP A 136 23.13 -24.69 5.13
N SER A 137 23.36 -25.97 5.42
CA SER A 137 23.74 -26.99 4.42
C SER A 137 22.57 -27.81 3.87
N SER A 138 21.35 -27.55 4.33
CA SER A 138 20.16 -28.29 3.89
C SER A 138 19.79 -27.91 2.44
N ASP A 139 19.92 -28.86 1.51
CA ASP A 139 19.53 -28.74 0.09
C ASP A 139 18.00 -28.70 -0.12
N ASP A 140 17.21 -28.76 0.95
CA ASP A 140 15.76 -28.67 0.86
C ASP A 140 15.33 -27.24 0.51
N HIS A 141 14.86 -27.06 -0.72
CA HIS A 141 14.29 -25.83 -1.27
C HIS A 141 13.12 -25.22 -0.44
N ARG A 142 12.63 -25.91 0.60
CA ARG A 142 11.55 -25.49 1.51
C ARG A 142 12.03 -25.20 2.94
N ALA A 143 13.32 -25.41 3.23
CA ALA A 143 13.86 -25.19 4.56
C ALA A 143 13.92 -23.70 4.89
N CYS A 144 13.44 -23.32 6.08
CA CYS A 144 13.66 -21.98 6.62
C CYS A 144 14.48 -22.11 7.91
N PRO A 145 15.77 -21.77 7.87
CA PRO A 145 16.64 -22.02 9.00
C PRO A 145 16.44 -21.03 10.16
N ILE A 146 15.80 -19.88 9.91
CA ILE A 146 15.71 -18.80 10.89
C ILE A 146 14.28 -18.23 10.89
N PRO A 147 13.66 -17.99 12.07
CA PRO A 147 12.31 -17.43 12.16
C PRO A 147 12.17 -16.00 11.57
N ILE A 148 13.27 -15.29 11.31
CA ILE A 148 13.27 -13.94 10.73
C ILE A 148 12.61 -13.88 9.34
N TYR A 149 12.66 -14.96 8.56
CA TYR A 149 11.98 -15.02 7.26
C TYR A 149 10.46 -14.88 7.39
N ILE A 150 9.89 -15.39 8.49
CA ILE A 150 8.46 -15.30 8.77
C ILE A 150 8.08 -13.84 9.04
N THR A 151 8.83 -13.15 9.90
CA THR A 151 8.56 -11.74 10.22
C THR A 151 8.78 -10.82 9.02
N LEU A 152 9.79 -11.07 8.19
CA LEU A 152 9.98 -10.35 6.93
C LEU A 152 8.82 -10.60 5.95
N GLY A 153 8.33 -11.83 5.84
CA GLY A 153 7.14 -12.16 5.06
C GLY A 153 5.90 -11.39 5.53
N CYS A 154 5.66 -11.32 6.84
CA CYS A 154 4.61 -10.48 7.44
C CYS A 154 4.78 -9.01 7.01
N CYS A 155 6.00 -8.48 7.15
CA CYS A 155 6.30 -7.08 6.84
C CYS A 155 5.97 -6.73 5.39
N LEU A 156 6.43 -7.55 4.44
CA LEU A 156 6.20 -7.34 3.02
C LEU A 156 4.70 -7.36 2.70
N SER A 157 3.98 -8.35 3.22
CA SER A 157 2.52 -8.45 3.01
C SER A 157 1.77 -7.26 3.60
N MET A 158 2.10 -6.77 4.80
CA MET A 158 1.46 -5.59 5.37
C MET A 158 1.78 -4.31 4.56
N LEU A 159 3.01 -4.18 4.07
CA LEU A 159 3.42 -3.04 3.26
C LEU A 159 2.67 -2.95 1.93
N THR A 160 2.31 -4.10 1.33
CA THR A 160 1.47 -4.11 0.13
C THR A 160 0.13 -3.39 0.34
N VAL A 161 -0.45 -3.51 1.53
CA VAL A 161 -1.71 -2.83 1.88
C VAL A 161 -1.51 -1.32 2.02
N ALA A 162 -0.34 -0.88 2.52
CA ALA A 162 -0.01 0.53 2.69
C ALA A 162 -0.07 1.30 1.36
N VAL A 163 0.45 0.70 0.29
CA VAL A 163 0.54 1.24 -1.08
C VAL A 163 -0.83 1.59 -1.68
N PHE A 164 -1.89 0.88 -1.29
CA PHE A 164 -3.25 1.16 -1.78
C PHE A 164 -3.87 2.34 -1.02
N LEU A 165 -3.68 3.54 -1.58
CA LEU A 165 -4.13 4.81 -1.01
C LEU A 165 -5.63 5.07 -1.18
N ARG A 166 -6.29 4.42 -2.14
CA ARG A 166 -7.67 4.77 -2.55
C ARG A 166 -8.77 3.81 -2.08
N LEU A 167 -8.44 2.87 -1.20
CA LEU A 167 -9.40 1.98 -0.56
C LEU A 167 -10.05 2.67 0.64
N PRO A 168 -11.35 2.45 0.90
CA PRO A 168 -11.99 2.98 2.10
C PRO A 168 -11.35 2.39 3.36
N ILE A 169 -11.13 3.23 4.37
CA ILE A 169 -10.39 2.88 5.60
C ILE A 169 -11.00 1.69 6.34
N LEU A 170 -12.32 1.53 6.31
CA LEU A 170 -13.01 0.39 6.91
C LEU A 170 -12.56 -0.94 6.26
N VAL A 171 -12.53 -1.00 4.93
CA VAL A 171 -12.09 -2.20 4.19
C VAL A 171 -10.61 -2.45 4.45
N LYS A 172 -9.79 -1.40 4.45
CA LYS A 172 -8.34 -1.50 4.73
C LYS A 172 -8.07 -2.01 6.15
N GLY A 173 -8.84 -1.52 7.13
CA GLY A 173 -8.76 -1.96 8.52
C GLY A 173 -9.15 -3.42 8.70
N VAL A 174 -10.26 -3.86 8.07
CA VAL A 174 -10.67 -5.28 8.09
C VAL A 174 -9.61 -6.17 7.44
N LEU A 175 -9.09 -5.77 6.27
CA LEU A 175 -8.02 -6.52 5.59
C LEU A 175 -6.76 -6.64 6.47
N LEU A 176 -6.29 -5.53 7.04
CA LEU A 176 -5.11 -5.55 7.93
C LEU A 176 -5.36 -6.41 9.16
N ALA A 177 -6.55 -6.37 9.77
CA ALA A 177 -6.89 -7.19 10.92
C ALA A 177 -6.86 -8.68 10.57
N VAL A 178 -7.50 -9.08 9.45
CA VAL A 178 -7.50 -10.48 8.98
C VAL A 178 -6.10 -10.96 8.64
N MET A 179 -5.31 -10.13 7.95
CA MET A 179 -3.92 -10.47 7.60
C MET A 179 -3.05 -10.62 8.85
N THR A 180 -3.23 -9.74 9.84
CA THR A 180 -2.46 -9.76 11.10
C THR A 180 -2.80 -11.02 11.88
N ALA A 181 -4.10 -11.30 12.04
CA ALA A 181 -4.58 -12.49 12.71
C ALA A 181 -4.09 -13.77 12.03
N GLY A 182 -4.09 -13.83 10.70
CA GLY A 182 -3.59 -14.98 9.96
C GLY A 182 -2.10 -15.23 10.19
N TYR A 183 -1.26 -14.19 10.17
CA TYR A 183 0.17 -14.33 10.45
C TYR A 183 0.45 -14.73 11.91
N VAL A 184 -0.26 -14.12 12.87
CA VAL A 184 -0.15 -14.50 14.29
C VAL A 184 -0.59 -15.95 14.50
N ALA A 185 -1.68 -16.39 13.87
CA ALA A 185 -2.13 -17.77 13.95
C ALA A 185 -1.05 -18.73 13.42
N VAL A 186 -0.51 -18.47 12.23
CA VAL A 186 0.55 -19.30 11.62
C VAL A 186 1.80 -19.37 12.51
N ILE A 187 2.23 -18.25 13.10
CA ILE A 187 3.36 -18.21 14.03
C ILE A 187 3.10 -19.10 15.26
N LEU A 188 1.92 -18.98 15.88
CA LEU A 188 1.60 -19.65 17.14
C LEU A 188 1.18 -21.11 16.98
N THR A 189 0.62 -21.52 15.84
CA THR A 189 0.12 -22.88 15.64
C THR A 189 1.06 -23.75 14.84
N TYR A 190 1.72 -23.21 13.80
CA TYR A 190 2.48 -24.02 12.85
C TYR A 190 3.99 -23.89 13.05
N HIS A 191 4.48 -22.70 13.41
CA HIS A 191 5.92 -22.44 13.58
C HIS A 191 6.36 -22.34 15.05
N LYS A 192 5.49 -22.66 16.01
CA LYS A 192 5.81 -22.50 17.43
C LYS A 192 7.07 -23.27 17.83
N ASP A 193 7.22 -24.49 17.36
CA ASP A 193 8.36 -25.36 17.66
C ASP A 193 9.67 -24.78 17.09
N LEU A 194 9.61 -24.15 15.90
CA LEU A 194 10.74 -23.44 15.30
C LEU A 194 11.21 -22.25 16.16
N PHE A 195 10.27 -21.45 16.68
CA PHE A 195 10.59 -20.33 17.56
C PHE A 195 11.11 -20.80 18.93
N ASP A 196 10.53 -21.86 19.50
CA ASP A 196 10.99 -22.43 20.77
C ASP A 196 12.41 -23.02 20.62
N CYS A 197 12.72 -23.66 19.47
CA CYS A 197 14.08 -24.13 19.16
C CYS A 197 15.09 -22.98 19.02
N TYR A 198 14.69 -21.89 18.36
CA TYR A 198 15.51 -20.69 18.23
C TYR A 198 15.83 -20.06 19.60
N ASP A 199 14.85 -20.03 20.51
CA ASP A 199 15.03 -19.55 21.88
C ASP A 199 15.95 -20.44 22.72
N LEU A 200 16.00 -21.75 22.45
CA LEU A 200 16.90 -22.69 23.11
C LEU A 200 18.37 -22.52 22.66
N MET A 201 18.58 -22.23 21.38
CA MET A 201 19.92 -21.99 20.81
C MET A 201 20.46 -20.60 21.14
N THR A 202 19.57 -19.62 21.32
CA THR A 202 19.92 -18.23 21.64
C THR A 202 19.91 -18.01 23.16
N GLU A 203 20.44 -16.88 23.64
CA GLU A 203 20.37 -16.55 25.07
C GLU A 203 18.91 -16.52 25.56
N PRO A 204 18.60 -17.12 26.73
CA PRO A 204 17.25 -17.21 27.23
C PRO A 204 16.71 -15.81 27.53
N SER A 205 15.75 -15.38 26.70
CA SER A 205 15.02 -14.14 26.89
C SER A 205 13.83 -14.39 27.83
N PRO A 206 13.44 -13.44 28.71
CA PRO A 206 12.29 -13.61 29.60
C PRO A 206 10.95 -13.68 28.85
N VAL A 207 10.92 -13.26 27.58
CA VAL A 207 9.77 -13.36 26.68
C VAL A 207 10.19 -14.19 25.47
N GLY A 208 9.43 -15.25 25.14
CA GLY A 208 9.73 -16.10 24.00
C GLY A 208 9.65 -15.35 22.67
N SER A 209 10.53 -15.67 21.71
CA SER A 209 10.66 -14.98 20.43
C SER A 209 9.39 -15.06 19.58
N ALA A 210 8.59 -16.13 19.70
CA ALA A 210 7.28 -16.24 19.05
C ALA A 210 6.32 -15.11 19.47
N TYR A 211 6.27 -14.79 20.77
CA TYR A 211 5.41 -13.73 21.30
C TYR A 211 5.93 -12.34 20.92
N LEU A 212 7.25 -12.15 20.90
CA LEU A 212 7.88 -10.93 20.37
C LEU A 212 7.56 -10.73 18.89
N ALA A 213 7.64 -11.78 18.07
CA ALA A 213 7.27 -11.74 16.65
C ALA A 213 5.77 -11.44 16.44
N CYS A 214 4.89 -11.98 17.28
CA CYS A 214 3.47 -11.65 17.26
C CYS A 214 3.23 -10.18 17.64
N ALA A 215 3.85 -9.71 18.71
CA ALA A 215 3.75 -8.32 19.15
C ALA A 215 4.26 -7.36 18.06
N TRP A 216 5.38 -7.70 17.41
CA TRP A 216 5.91 -6.95 16.27
C TRP A 216 4.92 -6.94 15.10
N THR A 217 4.33 -8.09 14.75
CA THR A 217 3.36 -8.20 13.66
C THR A 217 2.11 -7.35 13.93
N VAL A 218 1.61 -7.36 15.17
CA VAL A 218 0.47 -6.51 15.60
C VAL A 218 0.85 -5.03 15.59
N ALA A 219 2.01 -4.66 16.12
CA ALA A 219 2.50 -3.29 16.12
C ALA A 219 2.66 -2.75 14.69
N LEU A 220 3.16 -3.58 13.77
CA LEU A 220 3.29 -3.22 12.37
C LEU A 220 1.91 -3.06 11.69
N GLY A 221 0.97 -3.97 11.93
CA GLY A 221 -0.40 -3.84 11.43
C GLY A 221 -1.07 -2.54 11.91
N LEU A 222 -0.89 -2.18 13.18
CA LEU A 222 -1.34 -0.92 13.75
C LEU A 222 -0.64 0.29 13.10
N ALA A 223 0.67 0.24 12.92
CA ALA A 223 1.43 1.31 12.28
C ALA A 223 0.95 1.56 10.84
N VAL A 224 0.72 0.50 10.07
CA VAL A 224 0.18 0.60 8.70
C VAL A 224 -1.26 1.15 8.72
N LEU A 225 -2.07 0.78 9.70
CA LEU A 225 -3.43 1.33 9.85
C LEU A 225 -3.41 2.81 10.22
N LEU A 226 -2.52 3.24 11.12
CA LEU A 226 -2.34 4.65 11.47
C LEU A 226 -1.84 5.46 10.28
N HIS A 227 -0.89 4.92 9.52
CA HIS A 227 -0.44 5.53 8.27
C HIS A 227 -1.57 5.64 7.24
N ALA A 228 -2.40 4.59 7.10
CA ALA A 228 -3.58 4.61 6.24
C ALA A 228 -4.60 5.67 6.67
N ARG A 229 -4.79 5.84 7.97
CA ARG A 229 -5.61 6.93 8.51
C ARG A 229 -4.97 8.27 8.14
N GLN A 230 -3.71 8.49 8.48
CA GLN A 230 -3.01 9.76 8.20
C GLN A 230 -3.12 10.17 6.73
N THR A 231 -2.89 9.23 5.80
CA THR A 231 -3.02 9.49 4.35
C THR A 231 -4.44 9.90 3.94
N GLU A 232 -5.49 9.32 4.52
CA GLU A 232 -6.87 9.75 4.30
C GLU A 232 -7.13 11.17 4.83
N TRP A 233 -6.65 11.48 6.04
CA TRP A 233 -6.80 12.81 6.63
C TRP A 233 -6.11 13.88 5.77
N THR A 234 -4.90 13.60 5.29
CA THR A 234 -4.17 14.49 4.37
C THR A 234 -4.95 14.69 3.06
N ALA A 235 -5.52 13.64 2.47
CA ALA A 235 -6.31 13.75 1.25
C ALA A 235 -7.59 14.59 1.44
N ARG A 236 -8.26 14.47 2.59
CA ARG A 236 -9.44 15.29 2.93
C ARG A 236 -9.08 16.77 3.10
N LEU A 237 -7.96 17.07 3.73
CA LEU A 237 -7.46 18.43 3.88
C LEU A 237 -7.10 19.06 2.52
N ASP A 238 -6.40 18.32 1.67
CA ASP A 238 -6.08 18.77 0.31
C ASP A 238 -7.36 19.09 -0.50
N PHE A 239 -8.40 18.26 -0.38
CA PHE A 239 -9.69 18.56 -1.00
C PHE A 239 -10.32 19.87 -0.50
N LEU A 240 -10.29 20.11 0.82
CA LEU A 240 -10.83 21.33 1.41
C LEU A 240 -10.05 22.57 0.98
N TRP A 241 -8.72 22.50 0.95
CA TRP A 241 -7.88 23.60 0.46
C TRP A 241 -8.13 23.90 -1.02
N GLN A 242 -8.29 22.87 -1.85
CA GLN A 242 -8.65 23.05 -3.25
C GLN A 242 -10.07 23.63 -3.42
N ALA A 243 -11.01 23.26 -2.55
CA ALA A 243 -12.36 23.84 -2.56
C ALA A 243 -12.32 25.32 -2.21
N GLN A 244 -11.62 25.68 -1.14
CA GLN A 244 -11.47 27.07 -0.70
C GLN A 244 -10.79 27.94 -1.77
N ALA A 245 -9.70 27.46 -2.39
CA ALA A 245 -9.02 28.18 -3.47
C ALA A 245 -9.92 28.39 -4.69
N ARG A 246 -10.82 27.44 -4.99
CA ARG A 246 -11.81 27.59 -6.08
C ARG A 246 -12.88 28.62 -5.75
N ASP A 247 -13.36 28.65 -4.51
CA ASP A 247 -14.37 29.62 -4.06
C ASP A 247 -13.78 31.04 -4.03
N GLU A 248 -12.58 31.22 -3.51
CA GLU A 248 -11.87 32.52 -3.50
C GLU A 248 -11.64 33.05 -4.92
N LYS A 249 -11.26 32.18 -5.85
CA LYS A 249 -11.14 32.54 -7.27
C LYS A 249 -12.49 32.99 -7.85
N ARG A 250 -13.57 32.26 -7.54
CA ARG A 250 -14.91 32.58 -8.05
C ARG A 250 -15.43 33.91 -7.52
N ASP A 251 -15.18 34.21 -6.25
CA ASP A 251 -15.56 35.48 -5.64
C ASP A 251 -14.77 36.64 -6.24
N MET A 252 -13.47 36.44 -6.52
CA MET A 252 -12.64 37.42 -7.22
C MET A 252 -13.16 37.71 -8.64
N ASP A 253 -13.51 36.66 -9.40
CA ASP A 253 -14.09 36.80 -10.75
C ASP A 253 -15.44 37.54 -10.71
N ALA A 254 -16.28 37.28 -9.70
CA ALA A 254 -17.57 37.95 -9.52
C ALA A 254 -17.41 39.44 -9.16
N LEU A 255 -16.46 39.77 -8.28
CA LEU A 255 -16.12 41.16 -7.93
C LEU A 255 -15.60 41.92 -9.15
N GLN A 256 -14.71 41.32 -9.95
CA GLN A 256 -14.20 41.93 -11.18
C GLN A 256 -15.33 42.18 -12.19
N ALA A 257 -16.26 41.23 -12.34
CA ALA A 257 -17.42 41.40 -13.23
C ALA A 257 -18.37 42.51 -12.75
N SER A 258 -18.63 42.60 -11.44
CA SER A 258 -19.45 43.66 -10.85
C SER A 258 -18.81 45.04 -11.01
N ASN A 259 -17.53 45.18 -10.65
CA ASN A 259 -16.78 46.42 -10.81
C ASN A 259 -16.72 46.88 -12.27
N ARG A 260 -16.51 45.94 -13.20
CA ARG A 260 -16.54 46.22 -14.64
C ARG A 260 -17.90 46.74 -15.09
N ARG A 261 -19.00 46.11 -14.63
CA ARG A 261 -20.37 46.55 -14.97
C ARG A 261 -20.67 47.96 -14.43
N ILE A 262 -20.26 48.26 -13.19
CA ILE A 262 -20.42 49.60 -12.59
C ILE A 262 -19.62 50.64 -13.38
N LEU A 263 -18.38 50.33 -13.75
CA LEU A 263 -17.52 51.22 -14.52
C LEU A 263 -18.14 51.61 -15.88
N PHE A 264 -18.73 50.64 -16.59
CA PHE A 264 -19.40 50.90 -17.87
C PHE A 264 -20.73 51.65 -17.74
N ASN A 265 -21.36 51.68 -16.55
CA ASN A 265 -22.56 52.47 -16.31
C ASN A 265 -22.25 53.95 -15.99
N LEU A 266 -21.05 54.27 -15.50
CA LEU A 266 -20.67 55.64 -15.09
C LEU A 266 -19.89 56.41 -16.17
N LEU A 267 -19.22 55.73 -17.10
CA LEU A 267 -18.43 56.38 -18.17
C LEU A 267 -18.97 56.04 -19.57
N PRO A 268 -18.93 56.99 -20.53
CA PRO A 268 -19.17 56.70 -21.95
C PRO A 268 -18.23 55.61 -22.46
N ALA A 269 -18.74 54.67 -23.27
CA ALA A 269 -18.08 53.41 -23.62
C ALA A 269 -16.63 53.51 -24.13
N HIS A 270 -16.23 54.65 -24.72
CA HIS A 270 -14.87 54.87 -25.25
C HIS A 270 -13.82 55.20 -24.18
N VAL A 271 -14.22 55.73 -23.01
CA VAL A 271 -13.27 56.13 -21.94
C VAL A 271 -12.99 54.97 -20.98
N ALA A 272 -14.00 54.14 -20.71
CA ALA A 272 -13.89 52.99 -19.82
C ALA A 272 -12.93 51.91 -20.35
N THR A 273 -12.87 51.72 -21.67
CA THR A 273 -11.92 50.78 -22.31
C THR A 273 -10.48 51.25 -22.19
N HIS A 274 -10.20 52.54 -22.37
CA HIS A 274 -8.85 53.11 -22.24
C HIS A 274 -8.34 53.07 -20.79
N PHE A 275 -9.21 53.24 -19.79
CA PHE A 275 -8.85 53.11 -18.37
C PHE A 275 -8.55 51.65 -17.96
N LEU A 276 -9.37 50.70 -18.40
CA LEU A 276 -9.15 49.28 -18.13
C LEU A 276 -7.86 48.78 -18.79
N ASP A 277 -7.62 49.15 -20.05
CA ASP A 277 -6.42 48.72 -20.80
C ASP A 277 -5.13 49.24 -20.17
N ASN A 278 -5.10 50.51 -19.73
CA ASN A 278 -3.98 51.05 -18.97
C ASN A 278 -3.78 50.35 -17.63
N GLN A 279 -4.85 50.07 -16.86
CA GLN A 279 -4.76 49.35 -15.57
C GLN A 279 -4.24 47.91 -15.74
N PHE A 280 -4.69 47.17 -16.76
CA PHE A 280 -4.17 45.82 -17.04
C PHE A 280 -2.69 45.86 -17.44
N ARG A 281 -2.30 46.83 -18.27
CA ARG A 281 -0.90 47.01 -18.68
C ARG A 281 0.00 47.40 -17.50
N THR A 282 -0.47 48.24 -16.57
CA THR A 282 0.30 48.59 -15.35
C THR A 282 0.43 47.41 -14.38
N ASN A 283 -0.64 46.65 -14.14
CA ASN A 283 -0.59 45.47 -13.26
C ASN A 283 0.27 44.33 -13.83
N MET A 284 0.28 44.14 -15.16
CA MET A 284 1.21 43.20 -15.79
C MET A 284 2.66 43.63 -15.58
N VAL A 285 3.01 44.91 -15.76
CA VAL A 285 4.38 45.42 -15.56
C VAL A 285 4.85 45.32 -14.11
N ILE A 286 3.95 45.48 -13.13
CA ILE A 286 4.28 45.33 -11.70
C ILE A 286 4.55 43.85 -11.35
N ASN A 287 3.77 42.91 -11.90
CA ASN A 287 4.01 41.48 -11.69
C ASN A 287 5.29 40.97 -12.36
N THR A 288 5.77 41.59 -13.45
CA THR A 288 7.09 41.26 -14.04
C THR A 288 8.26 41.83 -13.26
N PHE A 289 8.05 42.80 -12.37
CA PHE A 289 9.10 43.40 -11.53
C PHE A 289 9.32 42.63 -10.21
N PHE A 290 8.41 41.71 -9.87
CA PHE A 290 8.46 40.89 -8.66
C PHE A 290 8.88 39.42 -8.91
N TYR A 291 9.37 39.12 -10.12
CA TYR A 291 9.99 37.84 -10.47
C TYR A 291 11.42 38.06 -10.96
#